data_AF-A0A6B2LVD4-F1
#
_entry.id   AF-A0A6B2LVD4-F1
#
_cell.length_a   1.000
_cell.length_b   1.000
_cell.length_c   1.000
_cell.angle_alpha   90.00
_cell.angle_beta   90.00
_cell.angle_gamma   90.00
#
_symmetry.space_group_name_H-M   'P 1'
#
loop_
_entity.id
_entity.type
_entity.pdbx_description
1 polymer ?
#
loop_
_entity_poly.entity_id
_entity_poly.type
_entity_poly.pdbx_seq_one_letter_code
_entity_poly.pdbx_strand_id
1 'polypeptide(L)'
;MNVGGKIFTTSRTTLHSIEGSLLDVMFSGRHRITKDSSGNYFLDRDPKLFQHVLNYLRVGKIDFGGMDRRIVSGILDELDYFCIP
;
A
#
# COMPACT_ATOMS: atom_id res chain seq x y z
N MET A 1 -3.59 -2.66 9.75
CA MET A 1 -4.29 -2.16 8.55
C MET A 1 -4.91 -3.34 7.84
N ASN A 2 -6.18 -3.28 7.53
CA ASN A 2 -6.92 -4.31 6.80
C ASN A 2 -6.96 -3.92 5.31
N VAL A 3 -6.41 -4.77 4.45
CA VAL A 3 -6.38 -4.57 2.99
C VAL A 3 -7.11 -5.73 2.33
N GLY A 4 -8.30 -5.48 1.76
CA GLY A 4 -9.11 -6.51 1.11
C GLY A 4 -9.39 -7.73 2.00
N GLY A 5 -9.46 -7.56 3.32
CA GLY A 5 -9.66 -8.63 4.30
C GLY A 5 -8.39 -9.22 4.91
N LYS A 6 -7.19 -8.89 4.40
CA LYS A 6 -5.91 -9.33 4.98
C LYS A 6 -5.33 -8.27 5.90
N ILE A 7 -4.89 -8.68 7.10
CA ILE A 7 -4.24 -7.79 8.05
C ILE A 7 -2.75 -7.62 7.75
N PHE A 8 -2.34 -6.36 7.61
CA PHE A 8 -0.97 -5.91 7.51
C PHE A 8 -0.60 -5.06 8.73
N THR A 9 0.61 -5.28 9.23
CA THR A 9 1.23 -4.44 10.26
C THR A 9 2.41 -3.70 9.65
N THR A 10 2.45 -2.38 9.84
CA THR A 10 3.54 -1.51 9.39
C THR A 10 3.62 -0.25 10.25
N SER A 11 4.72 0.50 10.14
CA SER A 11 4.91 1.75 10.87
C SER A 11 4.35 2.94 10.09
N ARG A 12 4.07 4.03 10.83
CA ARG A 12 3.71 5.32 10.24
C ARG A 12 4.84 5.87 9.36
N THR A 13 6.10 5.71 9.78
CA THR A 13 7.29 6.09 8.99
C THR A 13 7.32 5.41 7.63
N THR A 14 6.97 4.12 7.55
CA THR A 14 6.89 3.42 6.26
C THR A 14 5.78 3.98 5.37
N LEU A 15 4.63 4.35 5.92
CA LEU A 15 3.52 4.91 5.12
C LEU A 15 3.81 6.34 4.64
N HIS A 16 4.73 7.06 5.29
CA HIS A 16 5.21 8.39 4.93
C HIS A 16 6.55 8.36 4.18
N SER A 17 7.06 7.20 3.73
CA SER A 17 8.38 7.14 3.11
C SER A 17 8.44 7.82 1.74
N ILE A 18 7.27 8.09 1.14
CA ILE A 18 7.14 8.81 -0.13
C ILE A 18 6.18 9.98 0.10
N GLU A 19 6.76 11.17 0.22
CA GLU A 19 6.03 12.42 0.40
C GLU A 19 5.07 12.66 -0.78
N GLY A 20 3.83 13.04 -0.48
CA GLY A 20 2.80 13.31 -1.48
C GLY A 20 2.10 12.07 -2.05
N SER A 21 2.55 10.85 -1.72
CA SER A 21 1.81 9.63 -2.06
C SER A 21 0.44 9.61 -1.37
N LEU A 22 -0.51 8.85 -1.91
CA LEU A 22 -1.84 8.72 -1.31
C LEU A 22 -1.75 8.16 0.11
N LEU A 23 -0.81 7.24 0.38
CA LEU A 23 -0.59 6.70 1.71
C LEU A 23 -0.02 7.75 2.68
N ASP A 24 0.90 8.61 2.23
CA ASP A 24 1.40 9.74 3.02
C ASP A 24 0.25 10.69 3.42
N VAL A 25 -0.60 11.03 2.45
CA VAL A 25 -1.76 11.91 2.66
C VAL A 25 -2.79 11.27 3.58
N MET A 26 -3.20 10.04 3.31
CA MET A 26 -4.19 9.32 4.12
C MET A 26 -3.76 9.28 5.58
N PHE A 27 -2.50 8.92 5.85
CA PHE A 27 -1.97 8.74 7.20
C PHE A 27 -1.37 10.01 7.82
N SER A 28 -1.54 11.18 7.19
CA SER A 28 -1.12 12.48 7.73
C SER A 28 -1.83 12.88 9.03
N GLY A 29 -2.97 12.26 9.34
CA GLY A 29 -3.86 12.61 10.45
C GLY A 29 -4.84 13.73 10.12
N ARG A 30 -4.80 14.25 8.88
CA ARG A 30 -5.72 15.31 8.39
C ARG A 30 -6.98 14.75 7.75
N HIS A 31 -6.99 13.46 7.42
CA HIS A 31 -8.10 12.80 6.74
C HIS A 31 -8.75 11.73 7.62
N ARG A 32 -10.08 11.63 7.54
CA ARG A 32 -10.81 10.50 8.13
C ARG A 32 -10.67 9.30 7.20
N ILE A 33 -9.81 8.35 7.58
CA ILE A 33 -9.70 7.06 6.90
C ILE A 33 -10.75 6.11 7.48
N THR A 34 -11.42 5.36 6.61
CA THR A 34 -12.31 4.26 6.99
C THR A 34 -11.59 3.24 7.86
N LYS A 35 -12.27 2.76 8.89
CA LYS A 35 -11.81 1.66 9.74
C LYS A 35 -12.78 0.49 9.64
N ASP A 36 -12.25 -0.72 9.75
CA ASP A 36 -13.06 -1.93 9.89
C ASP A 36 -13.70 -2.03 11.30
N SER A 37 -14.51 -3.07 11.53
CA SER A 37 -15.17 -3.33 12.82
C SER A 37 -14.20 -3.55 13.99
N SER A 38 -12.94 -3.85 13.70
CA SER A 38 -11.88 -4.05 14.69
C SER A 38 -11.02 -2.79 14.89
N GLY A 39 -11.37 -1.67 14.24
CA GLY A 39 -10.66 -0.40 14.37
C GLY A 39 -9.39 -0.31 13.52
N ASN A 40 -9.11 -1.27 12.65
CA ASN A 40 -7.99 -1.19 11.72
C ASN A 40 -8.34 -0.25 10.57
N TYR A 41 -7.38 0.57 10.13
CA TYR A 41 -7.50 1.28 8.85
C TYR A 41 -7.82 0.29 7.73
N PHE A 42 -8.84 0.60 6.92
CA PHE A 42 -9.34 -0.27 5.87
C PHE A 42 -8.99 0.28 4.49
N LEU A 43 -8.40 -0.57 3.64
CA LEU A 43 -8.15 -0.31 2.23
C LEU A 43 -8.88 -1.37 1.39
N ASP A 44 -9.70 -0.93 0.45
CA ASP A 44 -10.43 -1.81 -0.47
C ASP A 44 -9.57 -2.15 -1.70
N ARG A 45 -8.43 -2.81 -1.47
CA ARG A 45 -7.41 -3.17 -2.48
C ARG A 45 -7.04 -4.65 -2.40
N ASP A 46 -6.41 -5.18 -3.45
CA ASP A 46 -5.94 -6.56 -3.47
C ASP A 46 -4.75 -6.75 -2.49
N PRO A 47 -4.85 -7.64 -1.50
CA PRO A 47 -3.78 -7.83 -0.51
C PRO A 47 -2.49 -8.43 -1.07
N LYS A 48 -2.54 -9.24 -2.14
CA LYS A 48 -1.35 -9.83 -2.76
C LYS A 48 -0.55 -8.75 -3.47
N LEU A 49 -1.21 -7.88 -4.22
CA LEU A 49 -0.55 -6.77 -4.91
C LEU A 49 -0.05 -5.71 -3.91
N PHE A 50 -0.87 -5.37 -2.91
CA PHE A 50 -0.50 -4.40 -1.89
C PHE A 50 0.76 -4.81 -1.09
N GLN A 51 1.03 -6.11 -0.95
CA GLN A 51 2.27 -6.58 -0.31
C GLN A 51 3.52 -6.04 -1.03
N HIS A 52 3.48 -5.89 -2.35
CA HIS A 52 4.59 -5.34 -3.13
C HIS A 52 4.72 -3.83 -2.95
N VAL A 53 3.60 -3.10 -2.92
CA VAL A 53 3.57 -1.66 -2.56
C VAL A 53 4.23 -1.44 -1.20
N LEU A 54 3.82 -2.22 -0.19
CA LEU A 54 4.35 -2.07 1.16
C LEU A 54 5.85 -2.43 1.25
N ASN A 55 6.31 -3.39 0.46
CA ASN A 55 7.72 -3.73 0.39
C ASN A 55 8.53 -2.63 -0.33
N TYR A 56 7.97 -2.02 -1.37
CA TYR A 56 8.58 -0.86 -2.01
C TYR A 56 8.77 0.29 -1.03
N LEU A 57 7.74 0.62 -0.23
CA LEU A 57 7.85 1.67 0.80
C LEU A 57 8.93 1.38 1.87
N ARG A 58 9.30 0.12 2.08
CA ARG A 58 10.32 -0.30 3.06
C ARG A 58 11.74 -0.28 2.50
N VAL A 59 11.91 -0.67 1.24
CA VAL A 59 13.23 -0.98 0.64
C VAL A 59 13.58 -0.04 -0.53
N GLY A 60 12.59 0.64 -1.11
CA GLY A 60 12.74 1.55 -2.25
C GLY A 60 12.88 0.85 -3.60
N LYS A 61 12.60 -0.45 -3.70
CA LYS A 61 12.64 -1.20 -4.97
C LYS A 61 11.73 -2.43 -4.97
N ILE A 62 11.31 -2.84 -6.17
CA ILE A 62 10.63 -4.12 -6.41
C ILE A 62 11.50 -4.94 -7.37
N ASP A 63 11.73 -6.20 -7.02
CA ASP A 63 12.30 -7.17 -7.96
C ASP A 63 11.16 -7.87 -8.69
N PHE A 64 11.08 -7.69 -10.01
CA PHE A 64 10.08 -8.30 -10.86
C PHE A 64 10.55 -9.63 -11.48
N GLY A 65 11.77 -10.08 -11.18
CA GLY A 65 12.37 -11.28 -11.74
C GLY A 65 11.48 -12.51 -11.55
N GLY A 66 11.14 -13.17 -12.66
CA GLY A 66 10.34 -14.40 -12.65
C GLY A 66 8.86 -14.22 -12.34
N MET A 67 8.35 -12.99 -12.21
CA MET A 67 6.91 -12.75 -12.00
C MET A 67 6.10 -12.86 -13.30
N ASP A 68 4.86 -13.34 -13.20
CA ASP A 68 3.89 -13.32 -14.31
C ASP A 68 3.59 -11.87 -14.71
N ARG A 69 3.53 -11.59 -16.02
CA ARG A 69 3.29 -10.24 -16.55
C ARG A 69 2.01 -9.59 -16.02
N ARG A 70 0.97 -10.36 -15.73
CA ARG A 70 -0.29 -9.86 -15.16
C ARG A 70 -0.11 -9.41 -13.72
N ILE A 71 0.73 -10.10 -12.95
CA ILE A 71 1.09 -9.69 -11.59
C ILE A 71 1.88 -8.39 -11.66
N VAL A 72 2.86 -8.29 -12.57
CA VAL A 72 3.63 -7.05 -12.75
C VAL A 72 2.71 -5.88 -13.11
N SER A 73 1.80 -6.07 -14.07
CA SER A 73 0.81 -5.05 -14.43
C SER A 73 -0.02 -4.62 -13.22
N GLY A 74 -0.56 -5.57 -12.44
CA GLY A 74 -1.33 -5.25 -11.25
C GLY A 74 -0.53 -4.51 -10.17
N ILE A 75 0.77 -4.81 -10.02
CA ILE A 75 1.64 -4.07 -9.10
C ILE A 75 1.78 -2.62 -9.58
N LEU A 76 2.02 -2.40 -10.88
CA LEU A 76 2.13 -1.05 -11.44
C LEU A 76 0.83 -0.27 -11.27
N ASP A 77 -0.32 -0.89 -11.52
CA ASP A 77 -1.63 -0.27 -11.30
C ASP A 77 -1.85 0.15 -9.83
N GLU A 78 -1.36 -0.64 -8.86
CA GLU A 78 -1.40 -0.26 -7.45
C GLU A 78 -0.44 0.89 -7.13
N LEU A 79 0.79 0.89 -7.67
CA LEU A 79 1.73 2.00 -7.47
C LEU A 79 1.15 3.31 -8.01
N ASP A 80 0.56 3.27 -9.21
CA ASP A 80 -0.14 4.40 -9.83
C ASP A 80 -1.31 4.88 -8.96
N TYR A 81 -2.15 3.94 -8.49
CA TYR A 81 -3.26 4.25 -7.59
C TYR A 81 -2.81 4.97 -6.32
N PHE A 82 -1.70 4.53 -5.72
CA PHE A 82 -1.14 5.16 -4.52
C PHE A 82 -0.27 6.38 -4.82
N CYS A 83 -0.15 6.81 -6.07
CA CYS A 83 0.71 7.89 -6.52
C CYS A 83 2.17 7.69 -6.08
N ILE A 84 2.66 6.48 -6.28
CA ILE A 84 4.03 6.07 -5.95
C ILE A 84 4.83 5.92 -7.26
N PRO A 85 5.99 6.59 -7.38
CA PRO A 85 6.83 6.54 -8.58
C PRO A 85 7.58 5.21 -8.75
#